data_AF-S7V6C8-F1
#
_entry.id   AF-S7V6C8-F1
#
_cell.length_a   1.000
_cell.length_b   1.000
_cell.length_c   1.000
_cell.angle_alpha   90.00
_cell.angle_beta   90.00
_cell.angle_gamma   90.00
#
_symmetry.space_group_name_H-M   'P 1'
#
loop_
_entity.id
_entity.type
_entity.pdbx_description
1 polymer ?
#
loop_
_entity_poly.entity_id
_entity_poly.type
_entity_poly.pdbx_seq_one_letter_code
_entity_poly.pdbx_strand_id
1 'polypeptide(L)'
;MNFNNRRYQEFILALDIVREGTETSPFPNLNEDGIIRNVNYWRRNRDAMYMVFGVIYALGAVDAFVDAHLSGFDVSDDLTFKLEPSMEPLLANNNAIGLSLKIKF
;
A
#
# COMPACT_ATOMS: atom_id res chain seq x y z
N MET A 1 -8.97 4.39 -4.04
CA MET A 1 -8.69 4.95 -5.38
C MET A 1 -9.83 4.85 -6.41
N ASN A 2 -10.74 3.87 -6.34
CA ASN A 2 -11.67 3.57 -7.46
C ASN A 2 -12.72 4.65 -7.79
N PHE A 3 -12.98 5.59 -6.87
CA PHE A 3 -13.97 6.64 -7.08
C PHE A 3 -13.56 7.62 -8.20
N ASN A 4 -12.34 8.18 -8.12
CA ASN A 4 -11.84 9.13 -9.12
C ASN A 4 -11.74 8.50 -10.50
N ASN A 5 -11.27 7.24 -10.56
CA ASN A 5 -11.18 6.52 -11.82
C ASN A 5 -12.57 6.26 -12.42
N ARG A 6 -13.57 5.87 -11.60
CA ARG A 6 -14.94 5.67 -12.07
C ARG A 6 -15.55 6.94 -12.66
N ARG A 7 -15.41 8.07 -11.95
CA ARG A 7 -15.89 9.37 -12.45
C ARG A 7 -15.19 9.77 -13.75
N TYR A 8 -13.88 9.55 -13.85
CA TYR A 8 -13.16 9.79 -15.09
C TYR A 8 -13.75 8.97 -16.26
N GLN A 9 -14.03 7.68 -16.06
CA GLN A 9 -14.64 6.84 -17.10
C GLN A 9 -16.05 7.28 -17.47
N GLU A 10 -16.88 7.66 -16.48
CA GLU A 10 -18.24 8.19 -16.73
C GLU A 10 -18.20 9.42 -17.64
N PHE A 11 -17.29 10.36 -17.41
CA PHE A 11 -17.19 11.57 -18.23
C PHE A 11 -16.55 11.33 -19.60
N ILE A 12 -15.67 10.34 -19.74
CA ILE A 12 -15.15 9.92 -21.05
C ILE A 12 -16.26 9.29 -21.89
N LEU A 13 -17.06 8.40 -21.30
CA LEU A 13 -18.20 7.78 -21.97
C LEU A 13 -19.25 8.83 -22.36
N ALA A 14 -19.53 9.81 -21.50
CA ALA A 14 -20.43 10.90 -21.85
C ALA A 14 -19.88 11.80 -22.97
N LEU A 15 -18.55 12.02 -23.03
CA LEU A 15 -17.92 12.77 -24.10
C LEU A 15 -18.03 12.04 -25.45
N ASP A 16 -17.91 10.72 -25.42
CA ASP A 16 -18.06 9.86 -26.60
C ASP A 16 -19.48 9.92 -27.15
N ILE A 17 -20.48 9.71 -26.29
CA ILE A 17 -21.91 9.82 -26.65
C ILE A 17 -22.24 11.18 -27.29
N VAL A 18 -21.74 12.27 -26.71
CA VAL A 18 -21.99 13.64 -27.20
C VAL A 18 -21.36 13.89 -28.56
N ARG A 19 -20.19 13.29 -28.84
CA ARG A 19 -19.46 13.45 -30.09
C ARG A 19 -19.99 12.58 -31.21
N GLU A 20 -20.36 11.34 -30.89
CA GLU A 20 -20.94 10.41 -31.86
C GLU A 20 -22.40 10.74 -32.16
N GLY A 21 -23.10 11.45 -31.26
CA GLY A 21 -24.51 11.80 -31.41
C GLY A 21 -25.44 10.58 -31.35
N THR A 22 -24.97 9.49 -30.75
CA THR A 22 -25.66 8.19 -30.67
C THR A 22 -26.82 8.21 -29.67
N GLU A 23 -26.63 8.88 -28.53
CA GLU A 23 -27.61 8.95 -27.45
C GLU A 23 -27.68 10.34 -26.80
N THR A 24 -28.69 10.55 -25.95
CA THR A 24 -28.80 11.77 -25.16
C THR A 24 -27.72 11.82 -24.07
N SER A 25 -27.04 12.96 -23.93
CA SER A 25 -26.02 13.17 -22.91
C SER A 25 -26.52 12.78 -21.51
N PRO A 26 -25.80 11.92 -20.76
CA PRO A 26 -26.09 11.62 -19.35
C PRO A 26 -26.03 12.86 -18.45
N PHE A 27 -25.39 13.93 -18.93
CA PHE A 27 -25.26 15.21 -18.25
C PHE A 27 -25.92 16.32 -19.08
N PRO A 28 -27.27 16.41 -19.07
CA PRO A 28 -28.01 17.33 -19.94
C PRO A 28 -27.72 18.82 -19.64
N ASN A 29 -27.23 19.13 -18.44
CA ASN A 29 -26.86 20.48 -18.03
C ASN A 29 -25.42 20.88 -18.43
N LEU A 30 -24.67 19.97 -19.06
CA LEU A 30 -23.30 20.23 -19.49
C LEU A 30 -23.21 20.18 -21.02
N ASN A 31 -22.67 21.25 -21.61
CA ASN A 31 -22.22 21.24 -22.99
C ASN A 31 -20.90 20.44 -23.13
N GLU A 32 -20.46 20.19 -24.37
CA GLU A 32 -19.23 19.43 -24.64
C GLU A 32 -18.03 19.97 -23.86
N ASP A 33 -17.82 21.29 -23.87
CA ASP A 33 -16.74 21.93 -23.11
C ASP A 33 -16.85 21.67 -21.60
N GLY A 34 -18.07 21.68 -21.06
CA GLY A 34 -18.35 21.34 -19.67
C GLY A 34 -17.94 19.91 -19.34
N ILE A 35 -18.21 18.96 -20.24
CA ILE A 35 -17.82 17.56 -20.10
C ILE A 35 -16.30 17.42 -20.19
N ILE A 36 -15.64 18.05 -21.16
CA ILE A 36 -14.18 18.05 -21.32
C ILE A 36 -13.48 18.60 -20.07
N ARG A 37 -13.99 19.68 -19.49
CA ARG A 37 -13.45 20.23 -18.23
C ARG A 37 -13.53 19.22 -17.09
N ASN A 38 -14.65 18.51 -16.97
CA ASN A 38 -14.81 17.47 -15.95
C ASN A 38 -13.89 16.27 -16.20
N VAL A 39 -13.73 15.82 -17.45
CA VAL A 39 -12.75 14.79 -17.82
C VAL A 39 -11.34 15.18 -17.33
N ASN A 40 -10.91 16.40 -17.65
CA ASN A 40 -9.59 16.90 -17.26
C ASN A 40 -9.44 17.04 -15.74
N TYR A 41 -10.50 17.48 -15.05
CA TYR A 41 -10.51 17.57 -13.59
C TYR A 41 -10.30 16.22 -12.93
N TRP A 42 -11.07 15.20 -13.33
CA TRP A 42 -10.97 13.86 -12.76
C TRP A 42 -9.66 13.16 -13.14
N ARG A 43 -9.13 13.40 -14.34
CA ARG A 43 -7.79 12.94 -14.75
C ARG A 43 -6.71 13.47 -13.81
N ARG A 44 -6.65 14.80 -13.63
CA ARG A 44 -5.65 15.44 -12.77
C ARG A 44 -5.75 14.98 -11.32
N ASN A 45 -6.96 14.84 -10.78
CA ASN A 45 -7.16 14.38 -9.40
C ASN A 45 -6.70 12.92 -9.21
N ARG A 46 -6.97 12.06 -10.19
CA ARG A 46 -6.48 10.66 -10.17
C ARG A 46 -4.96 10.62 -10.19
N ASP A 47 -4.33 11.38 -11.07
CA ASP A 47 -2.87 11.39 -11.23
C ASP A 47 -2.18 11.97 -9.98
N ALA A 48 -2.77 13.01 -9.36
CA ALA A 48 -2.31 13.55 -8.08
C ALA A 48 -2.39 12.52 -6.95
N MET A 49 -3.47 11.72 -6.88
CA MET A 49 -3.59 10.64 -5.89
C MET A 49 -2.51 9.57 -6.06
N TYR A 50 -2.18 9.20 -7.30
CA TYR A 50 -1.08 8.28 -7.57
C TYR A 50 0.28 8.87 -7.21
N MET A 51 0.50 10.15 -7.48
CA MET A 51 1.72 10.85 -7.10
C MET A 51 1.90 10.89 -5.58
N VAL A 52 0.87 11.30 -4.84
CA VAL A 52 0.91 11.35 -3.37
C VAL A 52 1.14 9.95 -2.78
N PHE A 53 0.45 8.94 -3.31
CA PHE A 53 0.66 7.55 -2.89
C PHE A 53 2.10 7.09 -3.16
N GLY A 54 2.65 7.40 -4.33
CA GLY A 54 4.03 7.09 -4.69
C GLY A 54 5.04 7.77 -3.77
N VAL A 55 4.80 9.03 -3.40
CA VAL A 55 5.66 9.77 -2.44
C VAL A 55 5.62 9.13 -1.06
N ILE A 56 4.43 8.84 -0.52
CA ILE A 56 4.28 8.19 0.79
C ILE A 56 4.96 6.82 0.79
N TYR A 57 4.78 6.04 -0.27
CA TYR A 57 5.41 4.73 -0.42
C TYR A 57 6.94 4.85 -0.47
N ALA A 58 7.47 5.80 -1.24
CA ALA A 58 8.91 6.04 -1.31
C ALA A 58 9.50 6.46 0.04
N LEU A 59 8.81 7.31 0.80
CA LEU A 59 9.23 7.69 2.14
C LEU A 59 9.32 6.48 3.08
N GLY A 60 8.30 5.62 3.10
CA GLY A 60 8.34 4.39 3.90
C GLY A 60 9.43 3.40 3.46
N ALA A 61 9.71 3.33 2.16
CA ALA A 61 10.81 2.50 1.65
C ALA A 61 12.19 3.04 2.06
N VAL A 62 12.37 4.37 2.06
CA VAL A 62 13.61 5.01 2.54
C VAL A 62 13.79 4.77 4.04
N ASP A 63 12.74 4.92 4.83
CA ASP A 63 12.75 4.64 6.27
C ASP A 63 13.20 3.20 6.56
N ALA A 64 12.55 2.22 5.93
CA ALA A 64 12.92 0.80 6.06
C ALA A 64 14.33 0.49 5.54
N PHE A 65 14.80 1.17 4.49
CA PHE A 65 16.16 1.00 3.97
C PHE A 65 17.20 1.51 4.97
N VAL A 66 16.95 2.65 5.62
CA VAL A 66 17.82 3.19 6.66
C VAL A 66 17.85 2.25 7.87
N ASP A 67 16.69 1.77 8.33
CA ASP A 67 16.60 0.82 9.44
C ASP A 67 17.35 -0.49 9.13
N ALA A 68 17.20 -1.03 7.92
CA ALA A 68 17.92 -2.22 7.49
C ALA A 68 19.43 -1.99 7.40
N HIS A 69 19.86 -0.79 6.99
CA HIS A 69 21.28 -0.44 6.88
C HIS A 69 21.92 -0.21 8.27
N LEU A 70 21.17 0.35 9.22
CA LEU A 70 21.61 0.57 10.60
C LEU A 70 21.49 -0.68 11.49
N SER A 71 20.59 -1.61 11.15
CA SER A 71 20.49 -2.92 11.81
C SER A 71 21.81 -3.71 11.77
N GLY A 72 22.69 -3.45 10.80
CA GLY A 72 23.99 -4.10 10.68
C GLY A 72 25.16 -3.32 11.30
N PHE A 73 24.95 -2.09 11.80
CA PHE A 73 26.04 -1.17 12.13
C PHE A 73 26.35 -0.98 13.62
N ASP A 74 25.67 -1.71 14.53
CA ASP A 74 26.17 -1.90 15.90
C ASP A 74 25.69 -3.24 16.50
N VAL A 75 26.16 -4.35 15.91
CA VAL A 75 26.24 -5.65 16.61
C VAL A 75 27.65 -6.21 16.41
N SER A 76 28.64 -5.46 16.87
CA SER A 76 29.75 -6.04 17.61
C SER A 76 29.44 -5.64 19.06
N ASP A 77 28.80 -6.46 19.89
CA ASP A 77 29.37 -7.68 20.44
C ASP A 77 28.27 -8.65 20.91
N ASP A 78 28.36 -9.90 20.47
CA ASP A 78 27.98 -11.11 21.21
C ASP A 78 26.49 -11.45 21.47
N LEU A 79 25.52 -10.88 20.74
CA LEU A 79 24.12 -11.34 20.84
C LEU A 79 23.90 -12.66 20.07
N THR A 80 24.41 -13.76 20.64
CA THR A 80 24.21 -15.12 20.12
C THR A 80 22.80 -15.60 20.49
N PHE A 81 21.91 -15.73 19.50
CA PHE A 81 20.66 -16.49 19.63
C PHE A 81 20.98 -17.99 19.81
N LYS A 82 21.05 -18.47 21.05
CA LYS A 82 21.15 -19.90 21.34
C LYS A 82 19.74 -20.49 21.49
N LEU A 83 19.30 -21.20 20.46
CA LEU A 83 18.11 -22.04 20.51
C LEU A 83 18.54 -23.41 21.05
N GLU A 84 18.36 -23.64 22.35
CA GLU A 84 18.69 -24.92 22.98
C GLU A 84 17.40 -25.72 23.21
N PRO A 85 17.30 -26.99 22.73
CA PRO A 85 16.17 -27.84 23.07
C PRO A 85 16.24 -28.14 24.58
N SER A 86 15.21 -27.73 25.31
CA SER A 86 15.13 -27.91 26.77
C SER A 86 14.28 -29.14 27.07
N MET A 87 14.91 -30.16 27.64
CA MET A 87 14.22 -31.30 28.21
C MET A 87 14.07 -31.05 29.71
N GLU A 88 12.96 -30.41 30.11
CA GLU A 88 12.64 -30.28 31.54
C GLU A 88 11.83 -31.49 32.00
N PRO A 89 12.31 -32.27 32.99
CA PRO A 89 11.52 -33.33 33.58
C PRO A 89 10.41 -32.70 34.43
N LEU A 90 9.20 -32.63 33.87
CA LEU A 90 8.01 -32.30 34.64
C LEU A 90 7.75 -33.45 35.63
N LEU A 91 7.60 -33.13 36.91
CA LEU A 91 7.28 -34.11 37.95
C LEU A 91 6.06 -34.94 37.51
N ALA A 92 6.24 -36.27 37.56
CA ALA A 92 5.32 -37.33 37.11
C ALA A 92 5.37 -37.71 35.61
N ASN A 93 6.36 -38.57 35.27
CA ASN A 93 6.32 -39.60 34.22
C ASN A 93 5.91 -39.18 32.78
N ASN A 94 5.99 -37.89 32.44
CA ASN A 94 5.79 -37.41 31.08
C ASN A 94 6.98 -36.53 30.67
N ASN A 95 7.75 -37.01 29.69
CA ASN A 95 8.83 -36.23 29.09
C ASN A 95 8.22 -35.16 28.19
N ALA A 96 8.23 -33.89 28.62
CA ALA A 96 7.88 -32.76 27.77
C ALA A 96 9.13 -32.29 27.02
N ILE A 97 9.09 -32.34 25.68
CA ILE A 97 10.12 -31.74 24.84
C ILE A 97 9.68 -30.29 24.60
N GLY A 98 10.40 -29.33 25.21
CA GLY A 98 10.14 -27.90 25.07
C GLY A 98 11.26 -27.19 24.30
N LEU A 99 10.90 -26.16 23.54
CA LEU A 99 11.88 -25.20 23.02
C LEU A 99 12.00 -24.07 24.04
N SER A 100 13.20 -23.83 24.57
CA SER A 100 13.46 -22.72 25.49
C SER A 100 14.27 -21.64 24.79
N LEU A 101 13.77 -20.40 24.83
CA LEU A 101 14.45 -19.24 24.26
C LEU A 101 15.03 -18.42 25.43
N LYS A 102 16.35 -18.33 25.51
CA LYS A 102 17.05 -17.57 26.56
C LYS A 102 17.78 -16.39 25.94
N ILE A 103 17.38 -15.19 26.32
CA ILE A 103 18.02 -13.93 25.93
C ILE A 103 18.95 -13.49 27.07
N LYS A 104 20.22 -13.27 26.77
CA LYS A 104 21.20 -12.69 27.70
C LYS A 104 21.59 -11.31 27.20
N PHE A 105 21.59 -10.34 28.11
CA PHE A 105 22.10 -8.98 27.94
C PHE A 105 23.39 -8.85 28.74
#